data_AF-A0A3B0T702-F1
#
_entry.id   AF-A0A3B0T702-F1
#
_cell.length_a   1.000
_cell.length_b   1.000
_cell.length_c   1.000
_cell.angle_alpha   90.00
_cell.angle_beta   90.00
_cell.angle_gamma   90.00
#
_symmetry.space_group_name_H-M   'P 1'
#
loop_
_entity.id
_entity.type
_entity.pdbx_description
1 polymer ?
#
loop_
_entity_poly.entity_id
_entity_poly.type
_entity_poly.pdbx_seq_one_letter_code
_entity_poly.pdbx_strand_id
1 'polypeptide(L)'
;GGNDQLLNLLMGRDLQERAGQRPQSVATVPLLVGTDGTHKMSQSLGNYISVRDDANEMFGKTMSIPDELMPQWFRLAAAAIPEEVAAITDGLADGSLHPGETKRRLARSVVTRFHDASAAEAAESTFDALFKTKSVPDDVPTSTLTDEDPVWLPRALHDAGLVASNSEARRLISQGAVKIDGERIADEEIARDTLAGHVVQIGKRRFVRFV
;
A
#
# COMPACT_ATOMS: atom_id res chain seq x y z
N GLY A 1 -6.74 11.85 27.94
CA GLY A 1 -7.48 10.68 27.40
C GLY A 1 -8.05 11.01 26.04
N GLY A 2 -8.73 10.07 25.39
CA GLY A 2 -9.53 10.38 24.19
C GLY A 2 -10.69 11.31 24.52
N ASN A 3 -11.22 12.03 23.53
CA ASN A 3 -12.32 12.98 23.74
C ASN A 3 -13.61 12.31 24.27
N ASP A 4 -13.78 11.02 24.01
CA ASP A 4 -14.86 10.20 24.56
C ASP A 4 -14.79 9.99 26.08
N GLN A 5 -13.64 10.29 26.71
CA GLN A 5 -13.45 10.17 28.16
C GLN A 5 -13.66 11.49 28.91
N LEU A 6 -14.02 12.60 28.24
CA LEU A 6 -14.10 13.92 28.87
C LEU A 6 -15.01 13.92 30.11
N LEU A 7 -16.21 13.34 30.01
CA LEU A 7 -17.16 13.31 31.13
C LEU A 7 -16.62 12.50 32.31
N ASN A 8 -16.01 11.34 32.05
CA ASN A 8 -15.40 10.50 33.08
C ASN A 8 -14.23 11.22 33.79
N LEU A 9 -13.40 11.93 33.01
CA LEU A 9 -12.28 12.71 33.55
C LEU A 9 -12.77 13.88 34.41
N LEU A 10 -13.82 14.58 33.98
CA LEU A 10 -14.43 15.67 34.76
C LEU A 10 -15.11 15.15 36.04
N MET A 11 -15.74 13.98 36.00
CA MET A 11 -16.33 13.37 37.19
C MET A 11 -15.25 12.93 38.20
N GLY A 12 -14.13 12.37 37.72
CA GLY A 12 -12.98 12.08 38.57
C GLY A 12 -12.40 13.34 39.23
N ARG A 13 -12.33 14.44 38.49
CA ARG A 13 -11.91 15.75 39.01
C ARG A 13 -12.85 16.26 40.12
N ASP A 14 -14.16 16.15 39.94
CA ASP A 14 -15.15 16.57 40.96
C ASP A 14 -15.07 15.70 42.22
N LEU A 15 -14.85 14.38 42.07
CA LEU A 15 -14.63 13.49 43.22
C LEU A 15 -13.35 13.84 44.01
N GLN A 16 -12.28 14.27 43.34
CA GLN A 16 -11.07 14.75 44.01
C GLN A 16 -11.37 15.96 44.89
N GLU A 17 -12.11 16.94 44.36
CA GLU A 17 -12.47 18.15 45.10
C GLU A 17 -13.29 17.82 46.35
N ARG A 18 -14.30 16.95 46.20
CA ARG A 18 -15.14 16.47 47.31
C ARG A 18 -14.34 15.69 48.37
N ALA A 19 -13.27 15.02 47.97
CA ALA A 19 -12.38 14.31 48.86
C ALA A 19 -11.28 15.21 49.49
N GLY A 20 -11.32 16.53 49.26
CA GLY A 20 -10.31 17.47 49.75
C GLY A 20 -8.96 17.39 49.03
N GLN A 21 -8.91 16.71 47.87
CA GLN A 21 -7.72 16.62 47.03
C GLN A 21 -7.68 17.76 46.02
N ARG A 22 -6.48 18.15 45.59
CA ARG A 22 -6.30 19.13 44.52
C ARG A 22 -6.86 18.56 43.20
N PRO A 23 -7.84 19.21 42.55
CA PRO A 23 -8.42 18.71 41.30
C PRO A 23 -7.41 18.72 40.15
N GLN A 24 -7.44 17.68 39.32
CA GLN A 24 -6.59 17.58 38.12
C GLN A 24 -7.04 18.51 36.99
N SER A 25 -6.08 18.97 36.18
CA SER A 25 -6.35 19.57 34.87
C SER A 25 -6.70 18.48 33.86
N VAL A 26 -7.78 18.67 33.10
CA VAL A 26 -8.23 17.70 32.10
C VAL A 26 -7.82 18.17 30.71
N ALA A 27 -7.07 17.33 30.00
CA ALA A 27 -6.76 17.50 28.58
C ALA A 27 -7.20 16.25 27.81
N THR A 28 -7.86 16.47 26.68
CA THR A 28 -8.29 15.41 25.77
C THR A 28 -7.67 15.58 24.40
N VAL A 29 -7.52 14.47 23.68
CA VAL A 29 -7.08 14.44 22.29
C VAL A 29 -8.20 13.92 21.38
N PRO A 30 -8.22 14.31 20.09
CA PRO A 30 -9.16 13.76 19.12
C PRO A 30 -9.06 12.24 19.04
N LEU A 31 -10.17 11.60 18.65
CA LEU A 31 -10.17 10.17 18.36
C LEU A 31 -9.59 9.92 16.98
N LEU A 32 -8.80 8.85 16.87
CA LEU A 32 -8.31 8.36 15.58
C LEU A 32 -9.42 7.57 14.89
N VAL A 33 -9.74 7.94 13.66
CA VAL A 33 -10.68 7.19 12.81
C VAL A 33 -9.95 5.96 12.26
N GLY A 34 -10.63 4.82 12.27
CA GLY A 34 -10.06 3.54 11.88
C GLY A 34 -9.85 3.41 10.36
N THR A 35 -9.38 2.23 9.95
CA THR A 35 -9.13 1.91 8.53
C THR A 35 -10.41 1.86 7.69
N ASP A 36 -11.59 1.87 8.32
CA ASP A 36 -12.91 1.90 7.67
C ASP A 36 -13.36 3.32 7.29
N GLY A 37 -12.59 4.35 7.61
CA GLY A 37 -12.85 5.72 7.18
C GLY A 37 -13.89 6.49 7.99
N THR A 38 -14.64 5.81 8.84
CA THR A 38 -15.89 6.38 9.39
C THR A 38 -15.97 6.26 10.91
N HIS A 39 -15.76 5.07 11.47
CA HIS A 39 -15.86 4.86 12.90
C HIS A 39 -14.53 5.13 13.60
N LYS A 40 -14.61 5.44 14.90
CA LYS A 40 -13.41 5.43 15.73
C LYS A 40 -12.72 4.07 15.64
N MET A 41 -11.40 4.09 15.67
CA MET A 41 -10.61 2.87 15.64
C MET A 41 -10.99 1.96 16.82
N SER A 42 -11.34 0.70 16.54
CA SER A 42 -11.76 -0.28 17.52
C SER A 42 -11.38 -1.70 17.11
N GLN A 43 -10.89 -2.49 18.07
CA GLN A 43 -10.64 -3.91 17.86
C GLN A 43 -11.92 -4.69 17.52
N SER A 44 -13.05 -4.34 18.13
CA SER A 44 -14.33 -5.02 17.90
C SER A 44 -14.90 -4.78 16.50
N LEU A 45 -14.54 -3.66 15.87
CA LEU A 45 -14.98 -3.32 14.52
C LEU A 45 -14.00 -3.84 13.45
N GLY A 46 -12.85 -4.37 13.86
CA GLY A 46 -11.81 -4.82 12.93
C GLY A 46 -11.13 -3.69 12.14
N ASN A 47 -11.41 -2.42 12.45
CA ASN A 47 -10.90 -1.25 11.72
C ASN A 47 -9.61 -0.66 12.35
N TYR A 48 -8.79 -1.50 12.98
CA TYR A 48 -7.67 -1.06 13.81
C TYR A 48 -6.32 -1.57 13.32
N ILE A 49 -5.28 -0.81 13.70
CA ILE A 49 -3.88 -1.21 13.58
C ILE A 49 -3.36 -1.40 15.00
N SER A 50 -2.91 -2.61 15.32
CA SER A 50 -2.35 -2.90 16.65
C SER A 50 -0.94 -2.36 16.74
N VAL A 51 -0.57 -1.81 17.88
CA VAL A 51 0.85 -1.51 18.19
C VAL A 51 1.71 -2.78 18.29
N ARG A 52 1.07 -3.96 18.30
CA ARG A 52 1.72 -5.28 18.31
C ARG A 52 1.71 -5.97 16.94
N ASP A 53 1.11 -5.35 15.92
CA ASP A 53 1.14 -5.90 14.56
C ASP A 53 2.61 -5.94 14.11
N ASP A 54 2.98 -6.97 13.35
CA ASP A 54 4.30 -6.98 12.70
C ASP A 54 4.40 -5.87 11.65
N ALA A 55 5.62 -5.57 11.21
CA ALA A 55 5.88 -4.47 10.30
C ALA A 55 5.10 -4.58 8.97
N ASN A 56 4.94 -5.79 8.43
CA ASN A 56 4.22 -6.00 7.16
C ASN A 56 2.72 -5.79 7.34
N GLU A 57 2.15 -6.33 8.41
CA GLU A 57 0.73 -6.16 8.72
C GLU A 57 0.40 -4.68 9.01
N MET A 58 1.23 -4.00 9.80
CA MET A 58 1.10 -2.58 10.10
C MET A 58 1.20 -1.71 8.83
N PHE A 59 2.16 -2.00 7.96
CA PHE A 59 2.30 -1.30 6.67
C PHE A 59 1.05 -1.52 5.79
N GLY A 60 0.63 -2.77 5.62
CA GLY A 60 -0.51 -3.13 4.79
C GLY A 60 -1.82 -2.52 5.27
N LYS A 61 -2.09 -2.55 6.58
CA LYS A 61 -3.26 -1.88 7.15
C LYS A 61 -3.19 -0.36 7.06
N THR A 62 -1.99 0.24 7.14
CA THR A 62 -1.85 1.69 6.94
C THR A 62 -2.16 2.07 5.49
N MET A 63 -1.76 1.23 4.53
CA MET A 63 -2.07 1.42 3.12
C MET A 63 -3.57 1.31 2.79
N SER A 64 -4.40 0.69 3.64
CA SER A 64 -5.85 0.60 3.43
C SER A 64 -6.64 1.80 3.98
N ILE A 65 -5.99 2.71 4.71
CA ILE A 65 -6.64 3.92 5.24
C ILE A 65 -7.08 4.82 4.08
N PRO A 66 -8.30 5.40 4.11
CA PRO A 66 -8.74 6.38 3.12
C PRO A 66 -7.84 7.62 3.02
N ASP A 67 -7.72 8.17 1.81
CA ASP A 67 -6.78 9.28 1.53
C ASP A 67 -7.11 10.52 2.36
N GLU A 68 -8.39 10.80 2.56
CA GLU A 68 -8.88 11.94 3.34
C GLU A 68 -8.46 11.90 4.82
N LEU A 69 -8.10 10.71 5.34
CA LEU A 69 -7.67 10.55 6.73
C LEU A 69 -6.16 10.69 6.91
N MET A 70 -5.37 10.76 5.84
CA MET A 70 -3.90 10.84 5.93
C MET A 70 -3.42 11.98 6.85
N PRO A 71 -3.93 13.23 6.77
CA PRO A 71 -3.48 14.30 7.68
C PRO A 71 -3.73 14.00 9.16
N GLN A 72 -4.89 13.42 9.49
CA GLN A 72 -5.20 13.03 10.87
C GLN A 72 -4.25 11.94 11.36
N TRP A 73 -3.96 10.95 10.52
CA TRP A 73 -3.05 9.86 10.85
C TRP A 73 -1.60 10.33 10.99
N PHE A 74 -1.13 11.23 10.14
CA PHE A 74 0.19 11.86 10.31
C PHE A 74 0.31 12.53 11.68
N ARG A 75 -0.71 13.33 12.03
CA ARG A 75 -0.74 14.07 13.30
C ARG A 75 -0.81 13.17 14.53
N LEU A 76 -1.68 12.15 14.51
CA LEU A 76 -2.00 11.38 15.71
C LEU A 76 -1.16 10.10 15.85
N ALA A 77 -0.84 9.43 14.74
CA ALA A 77 -0.18 8.13 14.74
C ALA A 77 1.29 8.20 14.28
N ALA A 78 1.64 9.09 13.35
CA ALA A 78 2.98 9.14 12.76
C ALA A 78 3.97 10.14 13.40
N ALA A 79 3.58 10.79 14.50
CA ALA A 79 4.39 11.79 15.22
C ALA A 79 4.82 13.01 14.37
N ALA A 80 4.09 13.31 13.29
CA ALA A 80 4.36 14.48 12.47
C ALA A 80 4.07 15.78 13.24
N ILE A 81 4.93 16.79 13.07
CA ILE A 81 4.73 18.10 13.68
C ILE A 81 3.64 18.90 12.93
N PRO A 82 3.01 19.92 13.55
CA PRO A 82 1.93 20.68 12.93
C PRO A 82 2.27 21.24 11.54
N GLU A 83 3.51 21.69 11.34
CA GLU A 83 4.01 22.25 10.09
C GLU A 83 4.07 21.18 8.98
N GLU A 84 4.50 19.97 9.31
CA GLU A 84 4.51 18.84 8.37
C GLU A 84 3.09 18.42 7.98
N VAL A 85 2.18 18.37 8.95
CA VAL A 85 0.77 18.03 8.69
C VAL A 85 0.13 19.08 7.79
N ALA A 86 0.41 20.36 8.00
CA ALA A 86 -0.07 21.44 7.13
C ALA A 86 0.46 21.29 5.70
N ALA A 87 1.77 21.09 5.53
CA ALA A 87 2.38 20.88 4.22
C ALA A 87 1.82 19.66 3.49
N ILE A 88 1.54 18.56 4.20
CA ILE A 88 0.92 17.37 3.63
C ILE A 88 -0.53 17.65 3.20
N THR A 89 -1.28 18.37 4.03
CA THR A 89 -2.68 18.72 3.74
C THR A 89 -2.78 19.60 2.50
N ASP A 90 -1.99 20.68 2.45
CA ASP A 90 -1.97 21.61 1.34
C ASP A 90 -1.48 20.93 0.06
N GLY A 91 -0.40 20.13 0.17
CA GLY A 91 0.17 19.43 -0.97
C GLY A 91 -0.74 18.35 -1.58
N LEU A 92 -1.58 17.72 -0.76
CA LEU A 92 -2.62 16.79 -1.25
C LEU A 92 -3.78 17.55 -1.91
N ALA A 93 -4.13 18.74 -1.40
CA ALA A 93 -5.23 19.55 -1.92
C ALA A 93 -4.88 20.23 -3.25
N ASP A 94 -3.64 20.70 -3.41
CA ASP A 94 -3.16 21.36 -4.62
C ASP A 94 -2.58 20.39 -5.67
N GLY A 95 -2.42 19.11 -5.32
CA GLY A 95 -1.93 18.05 -6.19
C GLY A 95 -0.40 18.01 -6.36
N SER A 96 0.36 18.81 -5.61
CA SER A 96 1.82 18.76 -5.58
C SER A 96 2.36 17.48 -4.92
N LEU A 97 1.57 16.84 -4.06
CA LEU A 97 1.85 15.52 -3.48
C LEU A 97 0.96 14.45 -4.08
N HIS A 98 1.58 13.35 -4.55
CA HIS A 98 0.85 12.19 -5.06
C HIS A 98 0.24 11.39 -3.89
N PRO A 99 -1.09 11.19 -3.81
CA PRO A 99 -1.75 10.56 -2.66
C PRO A 99 -1.18 9.18 -2.30
N GLY A 100 -0.89 8.35 -3.30
CA GLY A 100 -0.31 7.03 -3.09
C GLY A 100 1.09 7.05 -2.48
N GLU A 101 1.92 8.04 -2.83
CA GLU A 101 3.28 8.15 -2.28
C GLU A 101 3.23 8.74 -0.87
N THR A 102 2.35 9.71 -0.65
CA THR A 102 2.06 10.25 0.68
C THR A 102 1.56 9.16 1.63
N LYS A 103 0.72 8.24 1.16
CA LYS A 103 0.26 7.09 1.96
C LYS A 103 1.38 6.10 2.26
N ARG A 104 2.28 5.84 1.32
CA ARG A 104 3.49 5.04 1.57
C ARG A 104 4.38 5.70 2.62
N ARG A 105 4.58 7.02 2.53
CA ARG A 105 5.28 7.80 3.56
C ARG A 105 4.61 7.66 4.92
N LEU A 106 3.27 7.70 4.98
CA LEU A 106 2.53 7.48 6.22
C LEU A 106 2.80 6.07 6.78
N ALA A 107 2.69 5.03 5.95
CA ALA A 107 2.96 3.64 6.33
C ALA A 107 4.39 3.46 6.85
N ARG A 108 5.39 4.00 6.16
CA ARG A 108 6.79 4.00 6.63
C ARG A 108 6.93 4.68 7.99
N SER A 109 6.28 5.83 8.19
CA SER A 109 6.37 6.60 9.43
C SER A 109 5.72 5.87 10.61
N VAL A 110 4.56 5.25 10.38
CA VAL A 110 3.87 4.43 11.40
C VAL A 110 4.71 3.21 11.77
N VAL A 111 5.24 2.46 10.78
CA VAL A 111 6.09 1.29 11.06
C VAL A 111 7.37 1.70 11.78
N THR A 112 8.06 2.75 11.31
CA THR A 112 9.30 3.24 11.94
C THR A 112 9.09 3.60 13.41
N ARG A 113 7.91 4.13 13.76
CA ARG A 113 7.60 4.54 15.13
C ARG A 113 7.46 3.37 16.11
N PHE A 114 6.89 2.25 15.65
CA PHE A 114 6.58 1.09 16.50
C PHE A 114 7.56 -0.08 16.32
N HIS A 115 8.34 -0.05 15.25
CA HIS A 115 9.43 -0.97 14.94
C HIS A 115 10.71 -0.14 14.76
N ASP A 116 11.25 -0.07 13.54
CA ASP A 116 12.40 0.76 13.17
C ASP A 116 12.37 1.08 11.66
N ALA A 117 13.33 1.89 11.20
CA ALA A 117 13.43 2.30 9.81
C ALA A 117 13.73 1.13 8.85
N SER A 118 14.54 0.17 9.28
CA SER A 118 14.89 -1.00 8.45
C SER A 118 13.67 -1.90 8.25
N ALA A 119 12.85 -2.08 9.28
CA ALA A 119 11.60 -2.82 9.20
C ALA A 119 10.59 -2.13 8.29
N ALA A 120 10.54 -0.79 8.29
CA ALA A 120 9.69 -0.03 7.38
C ALA A 120 10.06 -0.22 5.90
N GLU A 121 11.36 -0.16 5.58
CA GLU A 121 11.87 -0.41 4.22
C GLU A 121 11.60 -1.84 3.76
N ALA A 122 11.86 -2.83 4.63
CA ALA A 122 11.59 -4.23 4.34
C ALA A 122 10.09 -4.50 4.14
N ALA A 123 9.23 -3.86 4.94
CA ALA A 123 7.79 -3.98 4.83
C ALA A 123 7.25 -3.37 3.53
N GLU A 124 7.78 -2.22 3.11
CA GLU A 124 7.43 -1.63 1.83
C GLU A 124 7.84 -2.53 0.66
N SER A 125 9.06 -3.06 0.67
CA SER A 125 9.53 -4.00 -0.36
C SER A 125 8.66 -5.26 -0.42
N THR A 126 8.27 -5.79 0.73
CA THR A 126 7.38 -6.96 0.83
C THR A 126 5.98 -6.64 0.31
N PHE A 127 5.44 -5.47 0.65
CA PHE A 127 4.17 -4.99 0.14
C PHE A 127 4.19 -4.86 -1.38
N ASP A 128 5.26 -4.31 -1.95
CA ASP A 128 5.42 -4.16 -3.40
C ASP A 128 5.52 -5.50 -4.12
N ALA A 129 6.25 -6.46 -3.55
CA ALA A 129 6.31 -7.82 -4.07
C ALA A 129 4.93 -8.48 -4.07
N LEU A 130 4.21 -8.42 -2.94
CA LEU A 130 2.86 -8.98 -2.82
C LEU A 130 1.85 -8.28 -3.73
N PHE A 131 1.95 -6.97 -3.91
CA PHE A 131 1.08 -6.23 -4.83
C PHE A 131 1.33 -6.63 -6.28
N LYS A 132 2.60 -6.85 -6.67
CA LYS A 132 2.94 -7.40 -7.99
C LYS A 132 2.34 -8.79 -8.16
N THR A 133 2.48 -9.69 -7.19
CA THR A 133 1.91 -11.04 -7.27
C THR A 133 0.38 -11.04 -7.30
N LYS A 134 -0.30 -10.27 -6.44
CA LYS A 134 -1.77 -10.14 -6.45
C LYS A 134 -2.32 -9.41 -7.68
N SER A 135 -1.50 -8.62 -8.37
CA SER A 135 -1.89 -8.00 -9.64
C SER A 135 -1.97 -9.01 -10.79
N VAL A 136 -1.39 -10.20 -10.62
CA VAL A 136 -1.55 -11.34 -11.51
C VAL A 136 -2.81 -12.12 -11.06
N PRO A 137 -3.83 -12.26 -11.92
CA PRO A 137 -5.01 -13.06 -11.61
C PRO A 137 -4.64 -14.53 -11.31
N ASP A 138 -5.36 -15.21 -10.42
CA ASP A 138 -5.11 -16.64 -10.16
C ASP A 138 -5.44 -17.52 -11.40
N ASP A 139 -6.39 -17.09 -12.22
CA ASP A 139 -6.81 -17.75 -13.47
C ASP A 139 -6.16 -17.07 -14.69
N VAL A 140 -4.83 -17.18 -14.80
CA VAL A 140 -4.11 -16.70 -15.99
C VAL A 140 -4.28 -17.70 -17.14
N PRO A 141 -4.75 -17.26 -18.33
CA PRO A 141 -4.77 -18.10 -19.51
C PRO A 141 -3.39 -18.68 -19.82
N THR A 142 -3.33 -19.96 -20.15
CA THR A 142 -2.07 -20.63 -20.53
C THR A 142 -1.90 -20.66 -22.05
N SER A 143 -0.66 -20.56 -22.52
CA SER A 143 -0.32 -20.73 -23.94
C SER A 143 0.97 -21.54 -24.07
N THR A 144 1.02 -22.43 -25.06
CA THR A 144 2.16 -23.33 -25.24
C THR A 144 3.28 -22.65 -25.98
N LEU A 145 4.51 -22.77 -25.49
CA LEU A 145 5.70 -22.30 -26.21
C LEU A 145 6.09 -23.26 -27.34
N THR A 146 6.62 -22.69 -28.42
CA THR A 146 7.32 -23.47 -29.45
C THR A 146 8.61 -24.07 -28.88
N ASP A 147 9.15 -25.07 -29.56
CA ASP A 147 10.47 -25.66 -29.25
C ASP A 147 11.64 -24.79 -29.76
N GLU A 148 11.37 -23.55 -30.16
CA GLU A 148 12.37 -22.59 -30.62
C GLU A 148 13.12 -22.00 -29.40
N ASP A 149 14.45 -21.87 -29.49
CA ASP A 149 15.29 -21.21 -28.48
C ASP A 149 16.44 -20.46 -29.18
N PRO A 150 16.54 -19.11 -29.05
CA PRO A 150 15.66 -18.23 -28.30
C PRO A 150 14.26 -18.09 -28.94
N VAL A 151 13.25 -17.85 -28.09
CA VAL A 151 11.88 -17.57 -28.51
C VAL A 151 11.79 -16.12 -28.98
N TRP A 152 11.25 -15.90 -30.17
CA TRP A 152 10.89 -14.56 -30.62
C TRP A 152 9.57 -14.10 -29.98
N LEU A 153 9.69 -13.30 -28.92
CA LEU A 153 8.60 -12.90 -28.04
C LEU A 153 7.42 -12.22 -28.75
N PRO A 154 7.60 -11.33 -29.76
CA PRO A 154 6.46 -10.74 -30.47
C PRO A 154 5.51 -11.75 -31.08
N ARG A 155 6.03 -12.86 -31.63
CA ARG A 155 5.22 -13.95 -32.17
C ARG A 155 4.53 -14.73 -31.06
N ALA A 156 5.24 -15.07 -29.98
CA ALA A 156 4.66 -15.76 -28.84
C ALA A 156 3.48 -14.97 -28.22
N LEU A 157 3.60 -13.64 -28.11
CA LEU A 157 2.54 -12.76 -27.61
C LEU A 157 1.32 -12.70 -28.54
N HIS A 158 1.56 -12.70 -29.85
CA HIS A 158 0.49 -12.73 -30.86
C HIS A 158 -0.24 -14.08 -30.85
N ASP A 159 0.51 -15.18 -30.83
CA ASP A 159 -0.03 -16.54 -30.87
C ASP A 159 -0.79 -16.86 -29.58
N ALA A 160 -0.38 -16.28 -28.45
CA ALA A 160 -1.13 -16.29 -27.18
C ALA A 160 -2.37 -15.38 -27.17
N GLY A 161 -2.61 -14.58 -28.21
CA GLY A 161 -3.76 -13.68 -28.33
C GLY A 161 -3.68 -12.40 -27.50
N LEU A 162 -2.48 -11.99 -27.03
CA LEU A 162 -2.31 -10.80 -26.19
C LEU A 162 -2.22 -9.50 -27.02
N VAL A 163 -1.87 -9.62 -28.29
CA VAL A 163 -1.75 -8.50 -29.24
C VAL A 163 -2.37 -8.90 -30.58
N ALA A 164 -2.80 -7.91 -31.36
CA ALA A 164 -3.39 -8.13 -32.67
C ALA A 164 -2.34 -8.34 -33.78
N SER A 165 -1.07 -7.99 -33.54
CA SER A 165 0.02 -8.19 -34.51
C SER A 165 1.40 -8.18 -33.86
N ASN A 166 2.39 -8.79 -34.53
CA ASN A 166 3.80 -8.75 -34.11
C ASN A 166 4.35 -7.31 -34.01
N SER A 167 3.91 -6.42 -34.92
CA SER A 167 4.31 -5.00 -34.89
C SER A 167 3.76 -4.27 -33.66
N GLU A 168 2.56 -4.62 -33.20
CA GLU A 168 2.02 -4.11 -31.93
C GLU A 168 2.87 -4.60 -30.75
N ALA A 169 3.24 -5.89 -30.72
CA ALA A 169 4.09 -6.43 -29.65
C ALA A 169 5.44 -5.72 -29.57
N ARG A 170 6.17 -5.53 -30.70
CA ARG A 170 7.45 -4.80 -30.70
C ARG A 170 7.32 -3.38 -30.14
N ARG A 171 6.26 -2.67 -30.52
CA ARG A 171 5.97 -1.33 -29.99
C ARG A 171 5.76 -1.36 -28.49
N LEU A 172 5.04 -2.36 -27.98
CA LEU A 172 4.79 -2.50 -26.54
C LEU A 172 6.04 -2.91 -25.75
N ILE A 173 6.90 -3.75 -26.32
CA ILE A 173 8.20 -4.14 -25.75
C ILE A 173 9.11 -2.91 -25.66
N SER A 174 9.29 -2.18 -26.76
CA SER A 174 10.11 -0.95 -26.79
C SER A 174 9.58 0.17 -25.88
N GLN A 175 8.27 0.20 -25.61
CA GLN A 175 7.66 1.11 -24.64
C GLN A 175 7.76 0.63 -23.18
N GLY A 176 8.35 -0.54 -22.93
CA GLY A 176 8.46 -1.13 -21.59
C GLY A 176 7.12 -1.55 -20.98
N ALA A 177 6.13 -1.83 -21.83
CA ALA A 177 4.77 -2.22 -21.43
C ALA A 177 4.63 -3.73 -21.19
N VAL A 178 5.62 -4.53 -21.64
CA VAL A 178 5.67 -5.99 -21.45
C VAL A 178 6.55 -6.32 -20.24
N LYS A 179 6.06 -7.23 -19.40
CA LYS A 179 6.76 -7.71 -18.21
C LYS A 179 6.71 -9.23 -18.10
N ILE A 180 7.77 -9.82 -17.57
CA ILE A 180 7.82 -11.23 -17.15
C ILE A 180 7.88 -11.23 -15.62
N ASP A 181 6.91 -11.86 -14.95
CA ASP A 181 6.79 -11.89 -13.47
C ASP A 181 6.93 -10.51 -12.79
N GLY A 182 6.50 -9.46 -13.48
CA GLY A 182 6.54 -8.08 -13.00
C GLY A 182 7.81 -7.30 -13.32
N GLU A 183 8.82 -7.92 -13.93
CA GLU A 183 10.04 -7.26 -14.43
C GLU A 183 9.89 -6.83 -15.89
N ARG A 184 10.28 -5.59 -16.21
CA ARG A 184 10.21 -5.08 -17.59
C ARG A 184 11.30 -5.70 -18.45
N ILE A 185 10.93 -6.04 -19.68
CA ILE A 185 11.84 -6.57 -20.68
C ILE A 185 11.91 -5.63 -21.90
N ALA A 186 13.08 -5.58 -22.52
CA ALA A 186 13.34 -4.76 -23.71
C ALA A 186 13.74 -5.60 -24.94
N ASP A 187 14.17 -6.85 -24.72
CA ASP A 187 14.61 -7.74 -25.79
C ASP A 187 13.43 -8.44 -26.48
N GLU A 188 13.55 -8.62 -27.80
CA GLU A 188 12.56 -9.35 -28.61
C GLU A 188 12.85 -10.86 -28.67
N GLU A 189 14.08 -11.27 -28.36
CA GLU A 189 14.51 -12.67 -28.33
C GLU A 189 14.82 -13.05 -26.89
N ILE A 190 14.06 -14.00 -26.34
CA ILE A 190 14.13 -14.40 -24.94
C ILE A 190 14.40 -15.90 -24.88
N ALA A 191 15.32 -16.32 -24.02
CA ALA A 191 15.59 -17.75 -23.79
C ALA A 191 14.30 -18.47 -23.36
N ARG A 192 14.06 -19.66 -23.90
CA ARG A 192 12.81 -20.41 -23.64
C ARG A 192 12.56 -20.63 -22.15
N ASP A 193 13.62 -20.93 -21.40
CA ASP A 193 13.56 -21.16 -19.94
C ASP A 193 13.16 -19.91 -19.14
N THR A 194 13.32 -18.71 -19.69
CA THR A 194 12.87 -17.46 -19.07
C THR A 194 11.38 -17.21 -19.28
N LEU A 195 10.76 -17.88 -20.25
CA LEU A 195 9.31 -17.79 -20.51
C LEU A 195 8.54 -18.97 -19.92
N ALA A 196 9.11 -20.17 -19.98
CA ALA A 196 8.45 -21.40 -19.54
C ALA A 196 8.11 -21.36 -18.04
N GLY A 197 6.83 -21.52 -17.70
CA GLY A 197 6.31 -21.46 -16.33
C GLY A 197 6.04 -20.04 -15.82
N HIS A 198 6.56 -19.01 -16.48
CA HIS A 198 6.46 -17.62 -16.07
C HIS A 198 5.21 -16.91 -16.64
N VAL A 199 4.77 -15.85 -15.96
CA VAL A 199 3.64 -15.03 -16.41
C VAL A 199 4.13 -13.81 -17.16
N VAL A 200 3.67 -13.68 -18.39
CA VAL A 200 3.90 -12.49 -19.21
C VAL A 200 2.68 -11.58 -19.13
N GLN A 201 2.93 -10.33 -18.76
CA GLN A 201 1.93 -9.29 -18.55
C GLN A 201 2.13 -8.15 -19.54
N ILE A 202 1.03 -7.67 -20.14
CA ILE A 202 1.00 -6.44 -20.93
C ILE A 202 0.01 -5.45 -20.34
N GLY A 203 0.51 -4.35 -19.80
CA GLY A 203 -0.31 -3.36 -19.10
C GLY A 203 -1.02 -3.96 -17.88
N LYS A 204 -2.23 -3.51 -17.54
CA LYS A 204 -2.93 -3.92 -16.30
C LYS A 204 -3.86 -5.15 -16.43
N ARG A 205 -4.16 -5.61 -17.65
CA ARG A 205 -5.30 -6.53 -17.90
C ARG A 205 -4.98 -7.73 -18.78
N ARG A 206 -3.84 -7.74 -19.48
CA ARG A 206 -3.46 -8.83 -20.40
C ARG A 206 -2.37 -9.66 -19.75
N PHE A 207 -2.65 -10.95 -19.56
CA PHE A 207 -1.76 -11.89 -18.90
C PHE A 207 -1.78 -13.21 -19.67
N VAL A 208 -0.64 -13.87 -19.75
CA VAL A 208 -0.52 -15.26 -20.19
C VAL A 208 0.54 -15.96 -19.36
N ARG A 209 0.31 -17.23 -19.04
CA ARG A 209 1.35 -18.11 -18.53
C ARG A 209 1.83 -19.00 -19.66
N PHE A 210 3.11 -18.92 -19.98
CA PHE A 210 3.69 -19.80 -20.99
C PHE A 210 4.00 -21.16 -20.36
N VAL A 211 3.59 -22.24 -21.03
CA VAL A 211 3.81 -23.64 -20.61
C VAL A 211 4.54 -24.45 -21.68
#